data_AF-F6D2W2-F1
#
_entry.id   AF-F6D2W2-F1
#
_cell.length_a   1.000
_cell.length_b   1.000
_cell.length_c   1.000
_cell.angle_alpha   90.00
_cell.angle_beta   90.00
_cell.angle_gamma   90.00
#
_symmetry.space_group_name_H-M   'P 1'
#
loop_
_entity.id
_entity.type
_entity.pdbx_description
1 polymer ?
#
loop_
_entity_poly.entity_id
_entity_poly.type
_entity_poly.pdbx_seq_one_letter_code
_entity_poly.pdbx_strand_id
1 'polypeptide(L)'
;MSRVKNTQKNNGETMDVGEISSNALKYSLSNFKKVLILGILTITSFLIIPGFLVLGYLFKILKESLNGFDNLPEFNEWSKMFIDGLKVFFVILVYSIIPAALIGVGMRNSILPLINTQGTGPLIQSTLSFGILSGLTIIGILLGILVSFVIAVALANMACQNKLDAAFRFGEIFKRIGKIGWVDYIIWYIVMILVAIIVYSISSTLILIFIGIILVPLIITPYFAMFYARSAALIYTSTESEVWQRHPHIKH
;
A
#
# COMPACT_ATOMS: atom_id res chain seq x y z
N MET A 1 -5.61 -4.50 27.49
CA MET A 1 -5.92 -5.30 26.28
C MET A 1 -7.32 -4.93 25.83
N SER A 2 -7.47 -3.80 25.13
CA SER A 2 -8.77 -3.32 24.63
C SER A 2 -9.01 -3.89 23.25
N ARG A 3 -10.05 -4.74 23.11
CA ARG A 3 -10.64 -5.10 21.82
C ARG A 3 -11.43 -3.90 21.29
N VAL A 4 -11.51 -3.77 19.97
CA VAL A 4 -12.35 -2.79 19.26
C VAL A 4 -13.70 -2.71 19.96
N LYS A 5 -14.07 -1.53 20.48
CA LYS A 5 -15.47 -1.22 20.72
C LYS A 5 -16.11 -1.20 19.33
N ASN A 6 -16.76 -2.32 19.04
CA ASN A 6 -17.66 -2.55 17.93
C ASN A 6 -18.37 -1.24 17.60
N THR A 7 -18.01 -0.57 16.52
CA THR A 7 -18.79 0.53 15.96
C THR A 7 -20.01 -0.07 15.30
N GLN A 8 -20.92 -0.53 16.17
CA GLN A 8 -22.26 -0.95 15.82
C GLN A 8 -23.03 0.32 15.46
N LYS A 9 -22.94 0.73 14.19
CA LYS A 9 -23.97 1.57 13.60
C LYS A 9 -25.10 0.65 13.15
N ASN A 10 -26.21 0.72 13.89
CA ASN A 10 -27.48 0.12 13.50
C ASN A 10 -27.91 0.63 12.12
N ASN A 11 -28.51 -0.27 11.34
CA ASN A 11 -29.34 -0.03 10.16
C ASN A 11 -28.62 0.43 8.88
N GLY A 12 -28.39 -0.52 7.96
CA GLY A 12 -28.50 -0.31 6.50
C GLY A 12 -27.67 0.78 5.81
N GLU A 13 -26.77 1.47 6.52
CA GLU A 13 -25.96 2.56 5.98
C GLU A 13 -24.59 2.03 5.55
N THR A 14 -24.21 2.40 4.33
CA THR A 14 -22.90 2.16 3.71
C THR A 14 -21.75 2.45 4.68
N MET A 15 -20.69 1.65 4.59
CA MET A 15 -19.49 1.80 5.41
C MET A 15 -18.97 3.23 5.41
N ASP A 16 -18.84 3.85 6.59
CA ASP A 16 -18.26 5.18 6.70
C ASP A 16 -16.74 5.10 6.49
N VAL A 17 -16.32 5.35 5.25
CA VAL A 17 -14.91 5.46 4.86
C VAL A 17 -14.16 6.49 5.71
N GLY A 18 -14.86 7.51 6.22
CA GLY A 18 -14.34 8.48 7.18
C GLY A 18 -13.98 7.83 8.52
N GLU A 19 -14.78 6.90 9.02
CA GLU A 19 -14.50 6.16 10.25
C GLU A 19 -13.29 5.23 10.09
N ILE A 20 -13.21 4.50 8.98
CA ILE A 20 -12.06 3.63 8.65
C ILE A 20 -10.77 4.45 8.61
N SER A 21 -10.81 5.58 7.90
CA SER A 21 -9.66 6.47 7.77
C SER A 21 -9.27 7.07 9.12
N SER A 22 -10.24 7.55 9.91
CA SER A 22 -9.98 8.09 11.25
C SER A 22 -9.38 7.04 12.19
N ASN A 23 -9.91 5.81 12.18
CA ASN A 23 -9.38 4.69 12.96
C ASN A 23 -7.94 4.36 12.56
N ALA A 24 -7.69 4.22 11.26
CA ALA A 24 -6.37 3.91 10.74
C ALA A 24 -5.34 5.01 11.05
N LEU A 25 -5.74 6.30 11.03
CA LEU A 25 -4.87 7.41 11.42
C LEU A 25 -4.52 7.33 12.90
N LYS A 26 -5.51 7.16 13.78
CA LYS A 26 -5.29 6.98 15.24
C LYS A 26 -4.40 5.78 15.53
N TYR A 27 -4.61 4.67 14.83
CA TYR A 27 -3.81 3.46 14.95
C TYR A 27 -2.34 3.73 14.62
N SER A 28 -2.06 4.42 13.51
CA SER A 28 -0.70 4.76 13.09
C SER A 28 -0.01 5.74 14.05
N LEU A 29 -0.78 6.66 14.67
CA LEU A 29 -0.28 7.59 15.69
C LEU A 29 -0.11 6.97 17.09
N SER A 30 -0.59 5.74 17.31
CA SER A 30 -0.73 5.18 18.67
C SER A 30 0.61 4.94 19.39
N ASN A 31 1.70 4.67 18.67
CA ASN A 31 2.99 4.37 19.29
C ASN A 31 4.17 4.93 18.50
N PHE A 32 4.60 6.14 18.87
CA PHE A 32 5.71 6.84 18.21
C PHE A 32 7.02 6.04 18.19
N LYS A 33 7.31 5.26 19.24
CA LYS A 33 8.53 4.41 19.28
C LYS A 33 8.53 3.40 18.14
N LYS A 34 7.38 2.78 17.85
CA LYS A 34 7.25 1.81 16.75
C LYS A 34 7.31 2.47 15.38
N VAL A 35 6.75 3.68 15.24
CA VAL A 35 6.94 4.51 14.03
C VAL A 35 8.43 4.77 13.79
N LEU A 36 9.17 5.16 14.84
CA LEU A 36 10.59 5.46 14.73
C LEU A 36 11.42 4.23 14.36
N ILE A 37 11.14 3.06 14.95
CA ILE A 37 11.81 1.80 14.59
C ILE A 37 11.56 1.47 13.11
N LEU A 38 10.30 1.56 12.64
CA LEU A 38 9.97 1.34 11.24
C LEU A 38 10.64 2.37 10.31
N GLY A 39 10.75 3.62 10.76
CA GLY A 39 11.44 4.70 10.05
C GLY A 39 12.94 4.46 9.90
N ILE A 40 13.60 4.02 10.97
CA ILE A 40 15.02 3.64 10.91
C ILE A 40 15.21 2.50 9.91
N LEU A 41 14.37 1.45 9.97
CA LEU A 41 14.36 0.36 8.99
C LEU A 41 14.14 0.87 7.55
N THR A 42 13.27 1.87 7.38
CA THR A 42 12.98 2.49 6.08
C THR A 42 14.21 3.22 5.53
N ILE A 43 14.90 4.01 6.36
CA ILE A 43 16.16 4.66 5.95
C ILE A 43 17.23 3.64 5.59
N THR A 44 17.38 2.58 6.41
CA THR A 44 18.38 1.53 6.17
C THR A 44 17.96 0.54 5.08
N SER A 45 16.82 0.75 4.40
CA SER A 45 16.31 -0.17 3.38
C SER A 45 17.22 -0.33 2.15
N PHE A 46 18.17 0.59 1.94
CA PHE A 46 19.21 0.43 0.92
C PHE A 46 20.12 -0.80 1.15
N LEU A 47 20.15 -1.37 2.37
CA LEU A 47 20.85 -2.63 2.70
C LEU A 47 20.07 -3.89 2.25
N ILE A 48 18.94 -3.75 1.54
CA ILE A 48 18.06 -4.83 1.08
C ILE A 48 17.31 -5.52 2.23
N ILE A 49 18.02 -6.07 3.22
CA ILE A 49 17.43 -6.79 4.36
C ILE A 49 16.42 -5.94 5.13
N PRO A 50 16.71 -4.68 5.51
CA PRO A 50 15.75 -3.84 6.22
C PRO A 50 14.50 -3.53 5.39
N GLY A 51 14.63 -3.45 4.05
CA GLY A 51 13.49 -3.24 3.15
C GLY A 51 12.47 -4.37 3.23
N PHE A 52 12.93 -5.62 3.24
CA PHE A 52 12.03 -6.76 3.45
C PHE A 52 11.41 -6.78 4.85
N LEU A 53 12.14 -6.35 5.88
CA LEU A 53 11.59 -6.23 7.23
C LEU A 53 10.46 -5.18 7.32
N VAL A 54 10.59 -4.06 6.59
CA VAL A 54 9.50 -3.05 6.49
C VAL A 54 8.25 -3.69 5.89
N LEU A 55 8.38 -4.36 4.73
CA LEU A 55 7.24 -5.04 4.08
C LEU A 55 6.62 -6.11 4.98
N GLY A 56 7.45 -6.89 5.66
CA GLY A 56 7.02 -7.89 6.62
C GLY A 56 6.26 -7.31 7.81
N TYR A 57 6.72 -6.19 8.35
CA TYR A 57 6.04 -5.50 9.44
C TYR A 57 4.67 -4.95 9.00
N LEU A 58 4.59 -4.36 7.80
CA LEU A 58 3.32 -3.88 7.24
C LEU A 58 2.32 -5.03 7.05
N PHE A 59 2.80 -6.19 6.60
CA PHE A 59 1.98 -7.39 6.50
C PHE A 59 1.55 -7.93 7.87
N LYS A 60 2.40 -7.83 8.88
CA LYS A 60 2.04 -8.16 10.27
C LYS A 60 0.95 -7.22 10.80
N ILE A 61 1.02 -5.91 10.53
CA ILE A 61 -0.05 -4.95 10.85
C ILE A 61 -1.35 -5.34 10.16
N LEU A 62 -1.29 -5.63 8.86
CA LEU A 62 -2.45 -6.07 8.09
C LEU A 62 -3.08 -7.30 8.75
N LYS A 63 -2.29 -8.33 9.05
CA LYS A 63 -2.75 -9.58 9.68
C LYS A 63 -3.34 -9.36 11.08
N GLU A 64 -2.66 -8.61 11.95
CA GLU A 64 -3.16 -8.32 13.29
C GLU A 64 -4.43 -7.46 13.25
N SER A 65 -4.54 -6.57 12.27
CA SER A 65 -5.73 -5.76 12.05
C SER A 65 -6.92 -6.57 11.57
N LEU A 66 -6.68 -7.54 10.68
CA LEU A 66 -7.69 -8.52 10.26
C LEU A 66 -8.17 -9.37 11.45
N ASN A 67 -7.30 -9.63 12.43
CA ASN A 67 -7.65 -10.35 13.67
C ASN A 67 -8.31 -9.45 14.73
N GLY A 68 -8.57 -8.17 14.44
CA GLY A 68 -9.25 -7.23 15.34
C GLY A 68 -8.37 -6.68 16.48
N PHE A 69 -7.05 -6.75 16.37
CA PHE A 69 -6.14 -6.11 17.33
C PHE A 69 -5.99 -4.62 17.01
N ASP A 70 -6.05 -3.78 18.05
CA ASP A 70 -5.98 -2.30 17.93
C ASP A 70 -4.63 -1.70 18.30
N ASN A 71 -3.68 -2.54 18.72
CA ASN A 71 -2.33 -2.08 19.02
C ASN A 71 -1.42 -2.37 17.83
N LEU A 72 -0.41 -1.50 17.64
CA LEU A 72 0.68 -1.80 16.73
C LEU A 72 1.39 -3.11 17.16
N PRO A 73 1.75 -4.00 16.22
CA PRO A 73 2.48 -5.23 16.51
C PRO A 73 3.81 -4.95 17.20
N GLU A 74 4.35 -5.91 17.94
CA GLU A 74 5.73 -5.81 18.43
C GLU A 74 6.74 -6.18 17.34
N PHE A 75 7.93 -5.57 17.41
CA PHE A 75 9.09 -5.95 16.59
C PHE A 75 9.76 -7.21 17.17
N ASN A 76 9.01 -8.31 17.14
CA ASN A 76 9.46 -9.65 17.49
C ASN A 76 9.32 -10.58 16.28
N GLU A 77 9.89 -11.78 16.36
CA GLU A 77 9.87 -12.76 15.26
C GLU A 77 10.49 -12.18 13.95
N TRP A 78 11.62 -11.46 14.05
CA TRP A 78 12.31 -10.82 12.92
C TRP A 78 12.50 -11.75 11.71
N SER A 79 12.83 -13.02 11.94
CA SER A 79 12.97 -14.03 10.87
C SER A 79 11.66 -14.23 10.10
N LYS A 80 10.53 -14.30 10.79
CA LYS A 80 9.21 -14.46 10.17
C LYS A 80 8.79 -13.20 9.44
N MET A 81 9.04 -12.03 10.03
CA MET A 81 8.84 -10.75 9.36
C MET A 81 9.63 -10.67 8.05
N PHE A 82 10.89 -11.09 8.05
CA PHE A 82 11.71 -11.12 6.83
C PHE A 82 11.10 -12.05 5.76
N ILE A 83 10.70 -13.27 6.13
CA ILE A 83 10.07 -14.24 5.22
C ILE A 83 8.73 -13.69 4.68
N ASP A 84 7.89 -13.13 5.53
CA ASP A 84 6.62 -12.55 5.09
C ASP A 84 6.84 -11.32 4.20
N GLY A 85 7.88 -10.53 4.47
CA GLY A 85 8.32 -9.44 3.61
C GLY A 85 8.74 -9.90 2.22
N LEU A 86 9.45 -11.02 2.11
CA LEU A 86 9.78 -11.65 0.82
C LEU A 86 8.53 -12.10 0.07
N LYS A 87 7.53 -12.68 0.75
CA LYS A 87 6.26 -13.07 0.13
C LYS A 87 5.51 -11.85 -0.40
N VAL A 88 5.42 -10.78 0.39
CA VAL A 88 4.77 -9.53 -0.01
C VAL A 88 5.48 -8.90 -1.20
N PHE A 89 6.82 -8.85 -1.16
CA PHE A 89 7.61 -8.36 -2.28
C PHE A 89 7.35 -9.18 -3.54
N PHE A 90 7.32 -10.51 -3.43
CA PHE A 90 7.02 -11.38 -4.57
C PHE A 90 5.64 -11.10 -5.17
N VAL A 91 4.60 -10.92 -4.33
CA VAL A 91 3.25 -10.55 -4.80
C VAL A 91 3.29 -9.19 -5.52
N ILE A 92 3.86 -8.16 -4.90
CA ILE A 92 3.96 -6.83 -5.51
C ILE A 92 4.74 -6.88 -6.83
N LEU A 93 5.84 -7.64 -6.87
CA LEU A 93 6.66 -7.83 -8.05
C LEU A 93 5.82 -8.45 -9.16
N VAL A 94 5.17 -9.59 -8.93
CA VAL A 94 4.35 -10.27 -9.96
C VAL A 94 3.23 -9.36 -10.49
N TYR A 95 2.52 -8.66 -9.61
CA TYR A 95 1.46 -7.73 -10.02
C TYR A 95 2.01 -6.53 -10.81
N SER A 96 3.23 -6.07 -10.52
CA SER A 96 3.83 -4.89 -11.14
C SER A 96 4.61 -5.15 -12.43
N ILE A 97 4.87 -6.41 -12.81
CA ILE A 97 5.65 -6.75 -14.03
C ILE A 97 5.10 -6.02 -15.27
N ILE A 98 3.79 -6.15 -15.53
CA ILE A 98 3.18 -5.60 -16.75
C ILE A 98 3.18 -4.06 -16.73
N PRO A 99 2.68 -3.39 -15.66
CA PRO A 99 2.78 -1.93 -15.55
C PRO A 99 4.23 -1.41 -15.68
N ALA A 100 5.18 -2.05 -15.00
CA ALA A 100 6.57 -1.62 -15.00
C ALA A 100 7.23 -1.79 -16.37
N ALA A 101 6.92 -2.87 -17.10
CA ALA A 101 7.40 -3.08 -18.45
C ALA A 101 6.90 -1.98 -19.42
N LEU A 102 5.61 -1.63 -19.34
CA LEU A 102 5.02 -0.55 -20.16
C LEU A 102 5.67 0.81 -19.85
N ILE A 103 5.85 1.13 -18.56
CA ILE A 103 6.52 2.35 -18.12
C ILE A 103 7.97 2.36 -18.62
N GLY A 104 8.71 1.27 -18.45
CA GLY A 104 10.12 1.16 -18.85
C GLY A 104 10.31 1.31 -20.36
N VAL A 105 9.49 0.64 -21.17
CA VAL A 105 9.52 0.78 -22.64
C VAL A 105 9.13 2.19 -23.05
N GLY A 106 8.08 2.75 -22.45
CA GLY A 106 7.62 4.10 -22.74
C GLY A 106 8.67 5.15 -22.42
N MET A 107 9.30 5.05 -21.25
CA MET A 107 10.34 5.96 -20.80
C MET A 107 11.60 5.84 -21.66
N ARG A 108 12.01 4.63 -22.05
CA ARG A 108 13.10 4.42 -23.02
C ARG A 108 12.80 5.13 -24.34
N ASN A 109 11.59 4.97 -24.88
CA ASN A 109 11.21 5.60 -26.15
C ASN A 109 11.13 7.12 -26.06
N SER A 110 10.82 7.68 -24.89
CA SER A 110 10.87 9.13 -24.64
C SER A 110 12.30 9.68 -24.51
N ILE A 111 13.24 8.93 -23.93
CA ILE A 111 14.60 9.41 -23.65
C ILE A 111 15.57 9.14 -24.81
N LEU A 112 15.40 8.03 -25.54
CA LEU A 112 16.30 7.58 -26.60
C LEU A 112 16.53 8.60 -27.74
N PRO A 113 15.52 9.37 -28.18
CA PRO A 113 15.75 10.43 -29.17
C PRO A 113 16.66 11.54 -28.64
N LEU A 114 16.54 11.96 -27.36
CA LEU A 114 17.34 13.05 -26.77
C LEU A 114 18.83 12.72 -26.73
N ILE A 115 19.19 11.45 -26.48
CA ILE A 115 20.59 11.03 -26.41
C ILE A 115 21.23 10.89 -27.80
N ASN A 116 20.42 10.61 -28.83
CA ASN A 116 20.88 10.37 -30.20
C ASN A 116 20.88 11.63 -31.08
N THR A 117 20.26 12.74 -30.66
CA THR A 117 20.13 13.99 -31.44
C THR A 117 21.20 15.04 -31.14
N GLN A 118 22.44 14.64 -30.84
CA GLN A 118 23.56 15.58 -30.59
C GLN A 118 24.05 16.37 -31.85
N GLY A 119 23.23 16.52 -32.90
CA GLY A 119 23.67 17.12 -34.17
C GLY A 119 22.63 17.85 -35.02
N THR A 120 21.37 17.97 -34.58
CA THR A 120 20.31 18.66 -35.33
C THR A 120 19.83 19.88 -34.54
N GLY A 121 19.90 21.07 -35.15
CA GLY A 121 19.77 22.39 -34.51
C GLY A 121 18.45 22.65 -33.73
N PRO A 122 18.40 23.73 -32.93
CA PRO A 122 17.65 23.77 -31.65
C PRO A 122 16.12 23.88 -31.70
N LEU A 123 15.48 23.92 -32.88
CA LEU A 123 14.13 24.52 -32.98
C LEU A 123 13.00 23.60 -33.48
N ILE A 124 13.27 22.37 -33.94
CA ILE A 124 12.19 21.46 -34.40
C ILE A 124 12.07 20.20 -33.53
N GLN A 125 13.10 19.85 -32.77
CA GLN A 125 13.15 18.58 -32.05
C GLN A 125 12.87 18.69 -30.53
N SER A 126 12.78 19.90 -29.99
CA SER A 126 12.60 20.15 -28.56
C SER A 126 11.13 20.17 -28.12
N THR A 127 10.18 20.45 -29.01
CA THR A 127 8.75 20.61 -28.64
C THR A 127 8.01 19.28 -28.47
N LEU A 128 8.46 18.20 -29.13
CA LEU A 128 7.93 16.83 -28.91
C LEU A 128 8.64 16.08 -27.78
N SER A 129 9.84 16.52 -27.40
CA SER A 129 10.76 15.83 -26.50
C SER A 129 10.61 16.23 -25.03
N PHE A 130 10.06 17.41 -24.76
CA PHE A 130 9.83 17.92 -23.40
C PHE A 130 8.41 17.72 -22.88
N GLY A 131 7.46 17.35 -23.75
CA GLY A 131 6.04 17.62 -23.49
C GLY A 131 5.23 16.54 -22.79
N ILE A 132 5.46 15.25 -23.07
CA ILE A 132 4.50 14.23 -22.63
C ILE A 132 5.25 12.93 -22.37
N LEU A 133 5.09 12.36 -21.16
CA LEU A 133 5.27 10.94 -20.93
C LEU A 133 4.74 10.19 -22.17
N SER A 134 5.54 9.33 -22.82
CA SER A 134 5.02 8.61 -23.99
C SER A 134 3.64 8.03 -23.69
N GLY A 135 2.73 7.95 -24.67
CA GLY A 135 1.40 7.38 -24.45
C GLY A 135 1.47 6.01 -23.75
N LEU A 136 2.52 5.24 -24.03
CA LEU A 136 2.80 3.96 -23.38
C LEU A 136 3.13 4.09 -21.88
N THR A 137 3.89 5.11 -21.48
CA THR A 137 4.17 5.38 -20.07
C THR A 137 2.89 5.76 -19.32
N ILE A 138 2.02 6.58 -19.94
CA ILE A 138 0.72 6.94 -19.35
C ILE A 138 -0.16 5.70 -19.18
N ILE A 139 -0.25 4.85 -20.21
CA ILE A 139 -0.98 3.57 -20.14
C ILE A 139 -0.43 2.69 -19.02
N GLY A 140 0.90 2.61 -18.89
CA GLY A 140 1.56 1.85 -17.82
C GLY A 140 1.23 2.37 -16.42
N ILE A 141 1.18 3.70 -16.24
CA ILE A 141 0.77 4.33 -14.96
C ILE A 141 -0.70 4.03 -14.66
N LEU A 142 -1.60 4.20 -15.64
CA LEU A 142 -3.02 3.91 -15.47
C LEU A 142 -3.26 2.44 -15.12
N LEU A 143 -2.56 1.53 -15.81
CA LEU A 143 -2.60 0.11 -15.48
C LEU A 143 -2.04 -0.16 -14.08
N GLY A 144 -0.96 0.50 -13.68
CA GLY A 144 -0.40 0.40 -12.33
C GLY A 144 -1.39 0.81 -11.25
N ILE A 145 -2.16 1.88 -11.47
CA ILE A 145 -3.25 2.31 -10.58
C ILE A 145 -4.31 1.20 -10.50
N LEU A 146 -4.80 0.70 -11.64
CA LEU A 146 -5.79 -0.38 -11.68
C LEU A 146 -5.31 -1.68 -11.02
N VAL A 147 -4.03 -2.02 -11.18
CA VAL A 147 -3.43 -3.19 -10.52
C VAL A 147 -3.33 -2.97 -9.01
N SER A 148 -2.95 -1.78 -8.56
CA SER A 148 -2.83 -1.46 -7.13
C SER A 148 -4.16 -1.53 -6.38
N PHE A 149 -5.27 -1.28 -7.07
CA PHE A 149 -6.63 -1.52 -6.57
C PHE A 149 -6.85 -2.99 -6.17
N VAL A 150 -6.25 -3.95 -6.87
CA VAL A 150 -6.41 -5.38 -6.55
C VAL A 150 -5.43 -5.82 -5.44
N ILE A 151 -4.23 -5.23 -5.39
CA ILE A 151 -3.15 -5.63 -4.46
C ILE A 151 -3.58 -5.58 -3.00
N ALA A 152 -4.34 -4.55 -2.58
CA ALA A 152 -4.78 -4.43 -1.19
C ALA A 152 -5.57 -5.65 -0.71
N VAL A 153 -6.54 -6.09 -1.52
CA VAL A 153 -7.37 -7.27 -1.22
C VAL A 153 -6.58 -8.56 -1.42
N ALA A 154 -5.66 -8.61 -2.40
CA ALA A 154 -4.77 -9.75 -2.61
C ALA A 154 -3.89 -10.03 -1.37
N LEU A 155 -3.25 -8.99 -0.82
CA LEU A 155 -2.44 -9.10 0.39
C LEU A 155 -3.30 -9.45 1.61
N ALA A 156 -4.50 -8.89 1.73
CA ALA A 156 -5.43 -9.25 2.80
C ALA A 156 -5.89 -10.71 2.71
N ASN A 157 -6.17 -11.22 1.51
CA ASN A 157 -6.53 -12.63 1.28
C ASN A 157 -5.36 -13.57 1.62
N MET A 158 -4.13 -13.18 1.26
CA MET A 158 -2.91 -13.87 1.66
C MET A 158 -2.74 -13.91 3.18
N ALA A 159 -3.02 -12.80 3.86
CA ALA A 159 -2.94 -12.70 5.32
C ALA A 159 -3.99 -13.57 6.02
N CYS A 160 -5.24 -13.58 5.52
CA CYS A 160 -6.31 -14.43 6.06
C CYS A 160 -6.01 -15.92 5.89
N GLN A 161 -5.56 -16.34 4.71
CA GLN A 161 -5.35 -17.77 4.42
C GLN A 161 -3.97 -18.27 4.84
N ASN A 162 -3.03 -17.38 5.19
CA ASN A 162 -1.63 -17.68 5.48
C ASN A 162 -0.91 -18.47 4.37
N LYS A 163 -1.35 -18.29 3.11
CA LYS A 163 -0.78 -18.97 1.94
C LYS A 163 -0.51 -17.96 0.84
N LEU A 164 0.68 -18.04 0.23
CA LEU A 164 1.12 -17.11 -0.81
C LEU A 164 0.24 -17.19 -2.06
N ASP A 165 -0.23 -18.38 -2.45
CA ASP A 165 -1.08 -18.57 -3.63
C ASP A 165 -2.43 -17.85 -3.50
N ALA A 166 -2.92 -17.62 -2.28
CA ALA A 166 -4.16 -16.88 -2.05
C ALA A 166 -4.10 -15.42 -2.55
N ALA A 167 -2.90 -14.84 -2.68
CA ALA A 167 -2.72 -13.53 -3.28
C ALA A 167 -3.02 -13.51 -4.79
N PHE A 168 -3.05 -14.67 -5.45
CA PHE A 168 -3.25 -14.80 -6.90
C PHE A 168 -4.59 -15.44 -7.27
N ARG A 169 -5.44 -15.71 -6.28
CA ARG A 169 -6.79 -16.26 -6.50
C ARG A 169 -7.75 -15.16 -6.89
N PHE A 170 -7.61 -14.65 -8.12
CA PHE A 170 -8.39 -13.52 -8.64
C PHE A 170 -9.90 -13.69 -8.45
N GLY A 171 -10.44 -14.91 -8.66
CA GLY A 171 -11.86 -15.19 -8.44
C GLY A 171 -12.31 -14.94 -7.00
N GLU A 172 -11.50 -15.33 -6.00
CA GLU A 172 -11.79 -15.04 -4.58
C GLU A 172 -11.67 -13.54 -4.28
N ILE A 173 -10.66 -12.88 -4.85
CA ILE A 173 -10.39 -11.45 -4.66
C ILE A 173 -11.55 -10.60 -5.20
N PHE A 174 -11.99 -10.84 -6.45
CA PHE A 174 -13.11 -10.11 -7.04
C PHE A 174 -14.43 -10.43 -6.34
N LYS A 175 -14.64 -11.68 -5.91
CA LYS A 175 -15.81 -12.03 -5.08
C LYS A 175 -15.78 -11.28 -3.76
N ARG A 176 -14.61 -11.10 -3.14
CA ARG A 176 -14.46 -10.33 -1.90
C ARG A 176 -14.74 -8.85 -2.12
N ILE A 177 -14.21 -8.23 -3.17
CA ILE A 177 -14.52 -6.85 -3.55
C ILE A 177 -16.03 -6.70 -3.78
N GLY A 178 -16.66 -7.64 -4.48
CA GLY A 178 -18.11 -7.66 -4.69
C GLY A 178 -18.91 -7.76 -3.39
N LYS A 179 -18.42 -8.51 -2.38
CA LYS A 179 -19.04 -8.56 -1.04
C LYS A 179 -18.91 -7.25 -0.27
N ILE A 180 -17.79 -6.53 -0.42
CA ILE A 180 -17.58 -5.21 0.18
C ILE A 180 -18.56 -4.20 -0.41
N GLY A 181 -18.93 -4.41 -1.66
CA GLY A 181 -19.67 -3.45 -2.46
C GLY A 181 -18.68 -2.68 -3.32
N TRP A 182 -18.85 -2.75 -4.63
CA TRP A 182 -17.97 -2.09 -5.59
C TRP A 182 -17.92 -0.58 -5.36
N VAL A 183 -19.06 0.04 -5.06
CA VAL A 183 -19.14 1.49 -4.79
C VAL A 183 -18.33 1.86 -3.55
N ASP A 184 -18.56 1.19 -2.42
CA ASP A 184 -17.88 1.46 -1.15
C ASP A 184 -16.36 1.23 -1.27
N TYR A 185 -15.95 0.17 -1.97
CA TYR A 185 -14.55 -0.12 -2.20
C TYR A 185 -13.88 0.92 -3.12
N ILE A 186 -14.58 1.39 -4.16
CA ILE A 186 -14.09 2.48 -5.03
C ILE A 186 -13.96 3.79 -4.25
N ILE A 187 -14.93 4.13 -3.40
CA ILE A 187 -14.86 5.34 -2.55
C ILE A 187 -13.66 5.25 -1.61
N TRP A 188 -13.48 4.13 -0.92
CA TRP A 188 -12.30 3.89 -0.09
C TRP A 188 -11.00 4.09 -0.89
N TYR A 189 -10.91 3.49 -2.07
CA TYR A 189 -9.72 3.56 -2.90
C TYR A 189 -9.42 5.00 -3.37
N ILE A 190 -10.45 5.77 -3.76
CA ILE A 190 -10.32 7.19 -4.10
C ILE A 190 -9.81 8.00 -2.91
N VAL A 191 -10.36 7.77 -1.70
CA VAL A 191 -9.86 8.43 -0.48
C VAL A 191 -8.39 8.10 -0.24
N MET A 192 -7.99 6.84 -0.39
CA MET A 192 -6.59 6.44 -0.25
C MET A 192 -5.67 7.12 -1.28
N ILE A 193 -6.12 7.27 -2.54
CA ILE A 193 -5.39 8.02 -3.57
C ILE A 193 -5.25 9.50 -3.18
N LEU A 194 -6.33 10.14 -2.73
CA LEU A 194 -6.30 11.55 -2.34
C LEU A 194 -5.33 11.78 -1.17
N VAL A 195 -5.37 10.91 -0.15
CA VAL A 195 -4.40 10.97 0.96
C VAL A 195 -2.98 10.74 0.46
N ALA A 196 -2.75 9.79 -0.45
CA ALA A 196 -1.44 9.54 -1.04
C ALA A 196 -0.91 10.77 -1.80
N ILE A 197 -1.76 11.47 -2.56
CA ILE A 197 -1.39 12.70 -3.29
C ILE A 197 -0.99 13.81 -2.31
N ILE A 198 -1.76 14.00 -1.22
CA ILE A 198 -1.45 15.00 -0.18
C ILE A 198 -0.11 14.67 0.48
N VAL A 199 0.08 13.42 0.91
CA VAL A 199 1.32 12.95 1.55
C VAL A 199 2.50 13.11 0.61
N TYR A 200 2.34 12.77 -0.67
CA TYR A 200 3.37 12.94 -1.70
C TYR A 200 3.74 14.42 -1.88
N SER A 201 2.75 15.31 -1.98
CA SER A 201 2.95 16.75 -2.17
C SER A 201 3.69 17.40 -0.99
N ILE A 202 3.33 17.00 0.23
CA ILE A 202 4.03 17.43 1.46
C ILE A 202 5.46 16.89 1.44
N SER A 203 5.63 15.61 1.15
CA SER A 203 6.94 14.94 1.13
C SER A 203 7.89 15.55 0.10
N SER A 204 7.41 15.81 -1.12
CA SER A 204 8.22 16.43 -2.19
C SER A 204 8.68 17.83 -1.81
N THR A 205 7.81 18.62 -1.18
CA THR A 205 8.14 19.97 -0.71
C THR A 205 9.18 19.93 0.41
N LEU A 206 9.06 19.00 1.36
CA LEU A 206 10.02 18.85 2.45
C LEU A 206 11.40 18.41 1.96
N ILE A 207 11.45 17.51 0.97
CA ILE A 207 12.72 17.03 0.40
C ILE A 207 13.48 18.18 -0.26
N LEU A 208 12.78 19.13 -0.90
CA LEU A 208 13.38 20.33 -1.48
C LEU A 208 14.14 21.18 -0.44
N ILE A 209 13.68 21.17 0.82
CA ILE A 209 14.25 21.96 1.92
C ILE A 209 15.41 21.20 2.62
N PHE A 210 15.89 20.09 2.03
CA PHE A 210 16.89 19.13 2.56
C PHE A 210 16.50 18.42 3.87
N ILE A 211 15.77 19.07 4.79
CA ILE A 211 15.25 18.48 6.02
C ILE A 211 14.35 17.27 5.75
N GLY A 212 13.64 17.27 4.62
CA GLY A 212 12.79 16.17 4.20
C GLY A 212 13.54 14.90 3.83
N ILE A 213 14.83 14.96 3.50
CA ILE A 213 15.62 13.78 3.12
C ILE A 213 15.65 12.75 4.27
N ILE A 214 15.71 13.21 5.51
CA ILE A 214 15.67 12.35 6.69
C ILE A 214 14.24 12.23 7.22
N LEU A 215 13.51 13.35 7.32
CA LEU A 215 12.19 13.39 7.96
C LEU A 215 11.14 12.54 7.23
N VAL A 216 11.15 12.54 5.89
CA VAL A 216 10.19 11.80 5.07
C VAL A 216 10.33 10.29 5.25
N PRO A 217 11.50 9.66 5.07
CA PRO A 217 11.65 8.22 5.30
C PRO A 217 11.58 7.84 6.78
N LEU A 218 11.94 8.72 7.72
CA LEU A 218 11.91 8.42 9.14
C LEU A 218 10.51 8.44 9.76
N ILE A 219 9.64 9.36 9.32
CA ILE A 219 8.34 9.58 9.97
C ILE A 219 7.20 9.45 8.97
N ILE A 220 7.22 10.21 7.88
CA ILE A 220 6.05 10.33 6.99
C ILE A 220 5.77 9.02 6.25
N THR A 221 6.80 8.38 5.72
CA THR A 221 6.72 7.11 4.98
C THR A 221 6.19 5.96 5.85
N PRO A 222 6.81 5.64 7.01
CA PRO A 222 6.30 4.57 7.87
C PRO A 222 4.89 4.89 8.37
N TYR A 223 4.60 6.15 8.72
CA TYR A 223 3.28 6.57 9.16
C TYR A 223 2.20 6.30 8.11
N PHE A 224 2.43 6.71 6.87
CA PHE A 224 1.49 6.49 5.77
C PHE A 224 1.35 5.01 5.43
N ALA A 225 2.45 4.25 5.44
CA ALA A 225 2.42 2.82 5.17
C ALA A 225 1.62 2.04 6.22
N MET A 226 1.76 2.36 7.51
CA MET A 226 0.96 1.76 8.58
C MET A 226 -0.51 2.13 8.49
N PHE A 227 -0.81 3.39 8.17
CA PHE A 227 -2.17 3.86 7.89
C PHE A 227 -2.80 3.06 6.76
N TYR A 228 -2.09 2.89 5.64
CA TYR A 228 -2.57 2.12 4.49
C TYR A 228 -2.83 0.66 4.83
N ALA A 229 -1.88 -0.01 5.51
CA ALA A 229 -2.02 -1.41 5.92
C ALA A 229 -3.23 -1.62 6.85
N ARG A 230 -3.44 -0.73 7.82
CA ARG A 230 -4.60 -0.78 8.72
C ARG A 230 -5.91 -0.52 7.98
N SER A 231 -5.94 0.51 7.14
CA SER A 231 -7.12 0.87 6.35
C SER A 231 -7.54 -0.27 5.42
N ALA A 232 -6.58 -0.94 4.77
CA ALA A 232 -6.81 -2.10 3.92
C ALA A 232 -7.38 -3.31 4.68
N ALA A 233 -6.97 -3.54 5.93
CA ALA A 233 -7.55 -4.58 6.76
C ALA A 233 -9.01 -4.26 7.12
N LEU A 234 -9.30 -3.02 7.51
CA LEU A 234 -10.63 -2.60 7.95
C LEU A 234 -11.68 -2.67 6.83
N ILE A 235 -11.33 -2.20 5.62
CA ILE A 235 -12.20 -2.33 4.44
C ILE A 235 -12.41 -3.79 4.04
N TYR A 236 -11.43 -4.66 4.32
CA TYR A 236 -11.55 -6.08 4.05
C TYR A 236 -12.52 -6.76 5.04
N THR A 237 -12.41 -6.48 6.34
CA THR A 237 -13.23 -7.08 7.42
C THR A 237 -14.62 -6.50 7.58
N SER A 238 -14.93 -5.38 6.94
CA SER A 238 -16.24 -4.73 7.05
C SER A 238 -17.43 -5.59 6.62
N THR A 239 -17.15 -6.60 5.81
CA THR A 239 -18.13 -7.59 5.32
C THR A 239 -18.29 -8.79 6.26
N GLU A 240 -17.47 -8.87 7.32
CA GLU A 240 -17.41 -9.99 8.26
C GLU A 240 -18.09 -9.66 9.59
N SER A 241 -19.22 -8.94 9.57
CA SER A 241 -20.05 -8.74 10.76
C SER A 241 -20.57 -10.05 11.39
N GLU A 242 -20.39 -11.23 10.76
CA GLU A 242 -20.92 -12.50 11.28
C GLU A 242 -20.00 -13.74 11.21
N VAL A 243 -18.80 -13.68 10.61
CA VAL A 243 -18.01 -14.92 10.36
C VAL A 243 -17.06 -15.27 11.51
N TRP A 244 -16.50 -14.29 12.23
CA TRP A 244 -15.53 -14.55 13.29
C TRP A 244 -16.13 -15.00 14.64
N GLN A 245 -17.45 -14.94 14.80
CA GLN A 245 -18.09 -15.60 15.95
C GLN A 245 -18.14 -17.14 15.80
N ARG A 246 -17.91 -17.70 14.60
CA ARG A 246 -18.07 -19.14 14.36
C ARG A 246 -16.83 -20.00 14.59
N HIS A 247 -15.64 -19.41 14.78
CA HIS A 247 -14.43 -20.19 15.07
C HIS A 247 -13.66 -19.64 16.28
N PRO A 248 -14.12 -19.90 17.52
CA PRO A 248 -13.35 -19.63 18.73
C PRO A 248 -12.13 -20.56 18.93
N HIS A 249 -11.76 -21.37 17.94
CA HIS A 249 -10.78 -22.45 18.07
C HIS A 249 -9.44 -22.14 17.42
N ILE A 250 -8.83 -21.02 17.80
CA ILE A 250 -7.36 -20.94 17.86
C ILE A 250 -7.01 -20.34 19.23
N LYS A 251 -7.40 -21.06 20.28
CA LYS A 251 -6.60 -21.11 21.49
C LYS A 251 -5.62 -22.25 21.29
N HIS A 252 -4.33 -21.92 21.32
CA HIS A 252 -3.17 -22.65 21.87
C HIS A 252 -1.92 -22.18 21.16
#